data_AF-A0A852N774-F1
#
_entry.id   AF-A0A852N774-F1
#
_cell.length_a   1.000
_cell.length_b   1.000
_cell.length_c   1.000
_cell.angle_alpha   90.00
_cell.angle_beta   90.00
_cell.angle_gamma   90.00
#
_symmetry.space_group_name_H-M   'P 1'
#
loop_
_entity.id
_entity.type
_entity.pdbx_description
1 polymer ?
#
loop_
_entity_poly.entity_id
_entity_poly.type
_entity_poly.pdbx_seq_one_letter_code
_entity_poly.pdbx_strand_id
1 'polypeptide(L)'
;MSGVGEILKAIGDFGRLQKCLVLLSVIPCLSVAFHQFCQLFMVPYVPHHCDTSWIRAVGPNLTEEEQLNLTLPRGPDGQFEQCSMYSPVDWDLDSIVAYGLNDTQKCSSGWVYPSEQPPSLLTEFDLVCDRKDLNDIAQAIYMAGLLLGSMIFGPLSDRIGRRPVILISVFLQGLFGLGIAFVPHFYVYMAFRCVVGASVSGITMTILALATEWIGVSSRPMAVLTSHCCFAIGQMILAGLSYGILNWRLLQIAGSALIFAFFFFIGVLPESARWLVTKGRIEEAKKVLQKAAATNKRSLPPELLEQV
;
A
#
# COMPACT_ATOMS: atom_id res chain seq x y z
N MET A 1 -5.73 -38.24 -3.99
CA MET A 1 -5.34 -36.89 -4.49
C MET A 1 -4.49 -36.91 -5.76
N SER A 2 -4.19 -38.09 -6.35
CA SER A 2 -3.50 -38.25 -7.64
C SER A 2 -4.31 -37.76 -8.85
N GLY A 3 -5.65 -37.94 -8.83
CA GLY A 3 -6.53 -37.65 -9.97
C GLY A 3 -6.48 -36.20 -10.48
N VAL A 4 -6.59 -35.19 -9.62
CA VAL A 4 -6.59 -33.76 -10.07
C VAL A 4 -5.27 -33.39 -10.76
N GLY A 5 -4.14 -33.91 -10.28
CA GLY A 5 -2.84 -33.66 -10.91
C GLY A 5 -2.72 -34.27 -12.31
N GLU A 6 -3.24 -35.48 -12.49
CA GLU A 6 -3.28 -36.16 -13.79
C GLU A 6 -4.24 -35.49 -14.77
N ILE A 7 -5.38 -35.01 -14.27
CA ILE A 7 -6.34 -34.22 -15.05
C ILE A 7 -5.69 -32.91 -15.51
N LEU A 8 -4.97 -32.19 -14.64
CA LEU A 8 -4.28 -30.96 -15.03
C LEU A 8 -3.21 -31.21 -16.11
N LYS A 9 -2.49 -32.33 -16.04
CA LYS A 9 -1.57 -32.76 -17.13
C LYS A 9 -2.33 -32.97 -18.44
N ALA A 10 -3.48 -33.63 -18.40
CA ALA A 10 -4.32 -33.87 -19.57
C ALA A 10 -4.93 -32.58 -20.17
N ILE A 11 -5.28 -31.60 -19.33
CA ILE A 11 -5.78 -30.26 -19.73
C ILE A 11 -4.66 -29.40 -20.36
N GLY A 12 -3.41 -29.82 -20.20
CA GLY A 12 -2.22 -29.06 -20.59
C GLY A 12 -1.71 -28.24 -19.41
N ASP A 13 -0.60 -28.70 -18.82
CA ASP A 13 0.07 -28.15 -17.62
C ASP A 13 0.17 -26.63 -17.57
N PHE A 14 0.29 -25.97 -18.74
CA PHE A 14 0.36 -24.52 -18.89
C PHE A 14 -0.39 -24.02 -20.15
N GLY A 15 -1.66 -24.39 -20.25
CA GLY A 15 -2.57 -23.99 -21.34
C GLY A 15 -3.02 -22.51 -21.30
N ARG A 16 -4.01 -22.18 -22.13
CA ARG A 16 -4.53 -20.81 -22.28
C ARG A 16 -5.16 -20.28 -20.99
N LEU A 17 -5.93 -21.10 -20.28
CA LEU A 17 -6.52 -20.71 -19.01
C LEU A 17 -5.43 -20.39 -17.99
N GLN A 18 -4.43 -21.27 -17.83
CA GLN A 18 -3.33 -21.08 -16.89
C GLN A 18 -2.56 -19.79 -17.17
N LYS A 19 -2.22 -19.53 -18.44
CA LYS A 19 -1.58 -18.27 -18.85
C LYS A 19 -2.46 -17.06 -18.54
N CYS A 20 -3.76 -17.14 -18.79
CA CYS A 20 -4.71 -16.08 -18.46
C CYS A 20 -4.77 -15.82 -16.94
N LEU A 21 -4.72 -16.87 -16.10
CA LEU A 21 -4.69 -16.72 -14.64
C LEU A 21 -3.40 -16.05 -14.15
N VAL A 22 -2.24 -16.40 -14.71
CA VAL A 22 -0.96 -15.74 -14.40
C VAL A 22 -0.96 -14.28 -14.87
N LEU A 23 -1.54 -14.00 -16.04
CA LEU A 23 -1.69 -12.62 -16.51
C LEU A 23 -2.68 -11.82 -15.65
N LEU A 24 -3.74 -12.48 -15.17
CA LEU A 24 -4.72 -11.86 -14.29
C LEU A 24 -4.13 -11.52 -12.92
N SER A 25 -3.16 -12.30 -12.43
CA SER A 25 -2.45 -11.97 -11.18
C SER A 25 -1.54 -10.75 -11.29
N VAL A 26 -1.23 -10.26 -12.50
CA VAL A 26 -0.40 -9.06 -12.69
C VAL A 26 -1.03 -7.83 -12.05
N ILE A 27 -2.32 -7.57 -12.29
CA ILE A 27 -3.03 -6.40 -11.78
C ILE A 27 -2.93 -6.29 -10.24
N PRO A 28 -3.32 -7.31 -9.45
CA PRO A 28 -3.19 -7.25 -8.01
C PRO A 28 -1.74 -7.21 -7.55
N CYS A 29 -0.78 -7.87 -8.24
CA CYS A 29 0.64 -7.75 -7.90
C CYS A 29 1.16 -6.31 -8.03
N LEU A 30 0.76 -5.59 -9.07
CA LEU A 30 1.12 -4.17 -9.25
C LEU A 30 0.54 -3.30 -8.13
N SER A 31 -0.75 -3.49 -7.81
CA SER A 31 -1.41 -2.75 -6.73
C SER A 31 -0.82 -3.07 -5.35
N VAL A 32 -0.50 -4.34 -5.09
CA VAL A 32 0.20 -4.78 -3.87
C VAL A 32 1.56 -4.10 -3.75
N ALA A 33 2.34 -4.02 -4.82
CA ALA A 33 3.62 -3.30 -4.82
C ALA A 33 3.44 -1.81 -4.50
N PHE A 34 2.44 -1.16 -5.10
CA PHE A 34 2.11 0.23 -4.79
C PHE A 34 1.84 0.40 -3.29
N HIS A 35 0.88 -0.34 -2.73
CA HIS A 35 0.48 -0.18 -1.33
C HIS A 35 1.58 -0.56 -0.33
N GLN A 36 2.50 -1.46 -0.70
CA GLN A 36 3.63 -1.82 0.14
C GLN A 36 4.61 -0.64 0.33
N PHE A 37 4.87 0.11 -0.73
CA PHE A 37 5.97 1.08 -0.78
C PHE A 37 5.54 2.55 -0.90
N CYS A 38 4.26 2.84 -1.15
CA CYS A 38 3.78 4.20 -1.43
C CYS A 38 4.17 5.21 -0.33
N GLN A 39 4.15 4.80 0.93
CA GLN A 39 4.49 5.68 2.06
C GLN A 39 5.89 6.30 1.95
N LEU A 40 6.87 5.56 1.42
CA LEU A 40 8.24 6.07 1.26
C LEU A 40 8.31 7.30 0.33
N PHE A 41 7.38 7.39 -0.63
CA PHE A 41 7.29 8.51 -1.57
C PHE A 41 6.36 9.63 -1.06
N MET A 42 5.54 9.34 -0.05
CA MET A 42 4.58 10.31 0.51
C MET A 42 5.16 11.10 1.69
N VAL A 43 6.26 10.63 2.27
CA VAL A 43 6.96 11.25 3.41
C VAL A 43 8.36 11.68 2.96
N PRO A 44 8.50 12.57 1.94
CA PRO A 44 9.80 13.09 1.57
C PRO A 44 10.34 13.98 2.69
N TYR A 45 11.67 14.10 2.78
CA TYR A 45 12.27 15.13 3.62
C TYR A 45 11.93 16.51 3.08
N VAL A 46 11.39 17.37 3.93
CA VAL A 46 11.06 18.76 3.62
C VAL A 46 11.72 19.65 4.69
N PRO A 47 12.52 20.66 4.27
CA PRO A 47 13.01 21.68 5.20
C PRO A 47 11.83 22.36 5.90
N HIS A 48 11.93 22.55 7.21
CA HIS A 48 10.86 23.10 8.02
C HIS A 48 11.43 23.89 9.19
N HIS A 49 10.61 24.76 9.77
CA HIS A 49 10.91 25.46 11.01
C HIS A 49 9.63 25.67 11.83
N CYS A 50 9.78 26.04 13.11
CA CYS A 50 8.63 26.35 13.95
C CYS A 50 7.82 27.52 13.38
N ASP A 51 6.49 27.49 13.56
CA ASP A 51 5.66 28.67 13.37
C ASP A 51 5.94 29.68 14.50
N THR A 52 6.51 30.83 14.13
CA THR A 52 6.85 31.93 15.04
C THR A 52 6.00 33.18 14.79
N SER A 53 4.82 33.03 14.19
CA SER A 53 3.89 34.13 13.88
C SER A 53 3.48 34.99 15.08
N TRP A 54 3.67 34.51 16.32
CA TRP A 54 3.46 35.27 17.55
C TRP A 54 4.22 36.62 17.55
N ILE A 55 5.41 36.70 16.96
CA ILE A 55 6.22 37.94 16.94
C ILE A 55 5.52 39.06 16.15
N ARG A 56 4.64 38.72 15.19
CA ARG A 56 3.90 39.70 14.40
C ARG A 56 2.85 40.46 15.21
N ALA A 57 2.47 39.97 16.40
CA ALA A 57 1.62 40.72 17.32
C ALA A 57 2.32 41.97 17.87
N VAL A 58 3.66 41.92 17.99
CA VAL A 58 4.49 43.02 18.51
C VAL A 58 5.18 43.79 17.38
N GLY A 59 5.58 43.09 16.31
CA GLY A 59 6.21 43.64 15.12
C GLY A 59 5.46 43.28 13.83
N PRO A 60 4.34 43.94 13.50
CA PRO A 60 3.51 43.57 12.36
C PRO A 60 4.17 43.82 11.00
N ASN A 61 5.16 44.72 10.93
CA ASN A 61 5.86 45.11 9.71
C ASN A 61 7.21 44.39 9.51
N LEU A 62 7.51 43.37 10.31
CA LEU A 62 8.73 42.59 10.17
C LEU A 62 8.75 41.85 8.84
N THR A 63 9.91 41.86 8.19
CA THR A 63 10.18 40.97 7.06
C THR A 63 10.30 39.53 7.55
N GLU A 64 10.14 38.55 6.64
CA GLU A 64 10.29 37.14 6.99
C GLU A 64 11.70 36.82 7.50
N GLU A 65 12.73 37.42 6.91
CA GLU A 65 14.12 37.25 7.35
C GLU A 65 14.37 37.79 8.76
N GLU A 66 13.85 38.98 9.07
CA GLU A 66 13.93 39.55 10.43
C GLU A 66 13.16 38.70 11.43
N GLN A 67 11.95 38.25 11.09
CA GLN A 67 11.16 37.35 11.92
C GLN A 67 11.96 36.08 12.27
N LEU A 68 12.53 35.39 11.27
CA LEU A 68 13.27 34.16 11.49
C LEU A 68 14.54 34.40 12.31
N ASN A 69 15.29 35.47 12.03
CA ASN A 69 16.50 35.81 12.77
C ASN A 69 16.24 36.14 14.26
N LEU A 70 15.10 36.74 14.58
CA LEU A 70 14.75 37.07 15.98
C LEU A 70 14.14 35.89 16.75
N THR A 71 13.51 34.94 16.05
CA THR A 71 12.67 33.91 16.71
C THR A 71 13.20 32.50 16.63
N LEU A 72 14.16 32.20 15.74
CA LEU A 72 14.74 30.87 15.59
C LEU A 72 16.22 30.86 16.00
N PRO A 73 16.63 29.92 16.88
CA PRO A 73 18.03 29.73 17.20
C PRO A 73 18.79 29.15 16.00
N ARG A 74 20.10 29.42 15.94
CA ARG A 74 21.00 28.87 14.93
C ARG A 74 21.83 27.73 15.49
N GLY A 75 21.93 26.65 14.74
CA GLY A 75 22.79 25.52 15.06
C GLY A 75 24.28 25.82 14.85
N PRO A 76 25.17 24.86 15.18
CA PRO A 76 26.61 25.00 15.03
C PRO A 76 27.09 25.23 13.59
N ASP A 77 26.27 24.83 12.62
CA ASP A 77 26.46 24.99 11.18
C ASP A 77 25.96 26.35 10.64
N GLY A 78 25.40 27.19 11.52
CA GLY A 78 24.85 28.50 11.17
C GLY A 78 23.48 28.49 10.52
N GLN A 79 22.88 27.30 10.30
CA GLN A 79 21.51 27.15 9.84
C GLN A 79 20.52 27.29 11.01
N PHE A 80 19.28 27.65 10.73
CA PHE A 80 18.24 27.67 11.76
C PHE A 80 17.94 26.26 12.26
N GLU A 81 17.75 26.11 13.56
CA GLU A 81 17.24 24.87 14.12
C GLU A 81 15.80 24.62 13.64
N GLN A 82 15.51 23.40 13.21
CA GLN A 82 14.22 23.05 12.60
C GLN A 82 13.13 22.73 13.64
N CYS A 83 13.52 22.33 14.86
CA CYS A 83 12.64 21.78 15.88
C CYS A 83 12.57 22.60 17.18
N SER A 84 13.26 23.73 17.21
CA SER A 84 13.36 24.61 18.37
C SER A 84 13.08 26.05 17.95
N MET A 85 12.50 26.83 18.85
CA MET A 85 12.31 28.27 18.69
C MET A 85 12.62 28.97 20.01
N TYR A 86 12.88 30.27 19.96
CA TYR A 86 12.93 31.08 21.16
C TYR A 86 11.55 31.17 21.82
N SER A 87 11.53 31.10 23.15
CA SER A 87 10.31 31.21 23.95
C SER A 87 9.65 32.58 23.75
N PRO A 88 8.34 32.66 23.46
CA PRO A 88 7.61 33.92 23.39
C PRO A 88 7.72 34.71 24.69
N VAL A 89 7.90 36.02 24.58
CA VAL A 89 8.02 36.95 25.71
C VAL A 89 7.06 38.11 25.56
N ASP A 90 6.60 38.66 26.69
CA ASP A 90 5.75 39.86 26.75
C ASP A 90 6.57 41.16 26.69
N TRP A 91 7.50 41.25 25.74
CA TRP A 91 8.36 42.43 25.53
C TRP A 91 7.95 43.20 24.27
N ASP A 92 8.26 44.48 24.21
CA ASP A 92 8.16 45.26 22.98
C ASP A 92 9.26 44.90 21.97
N LEU A 93 9.06 45.25 20.70
CA LEU A 93 9.98 44.88 19.63
C LEU A 93 11.38 45.46 19.82
N ASP A 94 11.49 46.70 20.31
CA ASP A 94 12.78 47.37 20.51
C ASP A 94 13.59 46.64 21.59
N SER A 95 12.93 46.21 22.68
CA SER A 95 13.53 45.39 23.73
C SER A 95 14.00 44.03 23.20
N ILE A 96 13.20 43.35 22.37
CA ILE A 96 13.58 42.06 21.78
C ILE A 96 14.81 42.22 20.87
N VAL A 97 14.86 43.27 20.05
CA VAL A 97 16.00 43.56 19.16
C VAL A 97 17.25 43.94 19.95
N ALA A 98 17.10 44.72 21.04
CA ALA A 98 18.23 45.20 21.84
C ALA A 98 18.86 44.12 22.72
N TYR A 99 18.04 43.26 23.35
CA TYR A 99 18.51 42.28 24.33
C TYR A 99 18.58 40.86 23.79
N GLY A 100 17.86 40.55 22.71
CA GLY A 100 17.73 39.20 22.18
C GLY A 100 16.92 38.26 23.08
N LEU A 101 16.62 37.07 22.57
CA LEU A 101 15.95 36.00 23.32
C LEU A 101 16.97 34.90 23.65
N ASN A 102 16.94 34.41 24.89
CA ASN A 102 17.92 33.43 25.38
C ASN A 102 17.30 32.05 25.68
N ASP A 103 16.03 32.01 26.05
CA ASP A 103 15.35 30.76 26.41
C ASP A 103 14.76 30.11 25.16
N THR A 104 14.98 28.81 25.00
CA THR A 104 14.50 28.04 23.85
C THR A 104 13.50 26.99 24.29
N GLN A 105 12.50 26.76 23.44
CA GLN A 105 11.49 25.73 23.64
C GLN A 105 11.23 24.97 22.33
N LYS A 106 10.53 23.85 22.43
CA LYS A 106 10.04 23.12 21.26
C LYS A 106 8.96 23.91 20.52
N CYS A 107 8.78 23.65 19.23
CA CYS A 107 7.72 24.26 18.45
C CYS A 107 6.34 24.01 19.09
N SER A 108 5.65 25.07 19.50
CA SER A 108 4.35 24.99 20.19
C SER A 108 3.16 25.36 19.30
N SER A 109 3.40 26.16 18.25
CA SER A 109 2.35 26.73 17.40
C SER A 109 2.26 26.09 16.01
N GLY A 110 2.94 24.96 15.79
CA GLY A 110 2.98 24.27 14.50
C GLY A 110 4.30 24.46 13.75
N TRP A 111 4.27 24.12 12.45
CA TRP A 111 5.44 24.11 11.57
C TRP A 111 5.11 24.84 10.27
N VAL A 112 6.12 25.50 9.72
CA VAL A 112 6.04 26.17 8.42
C VAL A 112 6.93 25.42 7.44
N TYR A 113 6.38 25.17 6.25
CA TYR A 113 7.03 24.49 5.14
C TYR A 113 7.10 25.41 3.91
N PRO A 114 8.05 25.18 2.99
CA PRO A 114 8.14 25.94 1.74
C PRO A 114 6.84 25.91 0.93
N SER A 115 6.32 27.08 0.58
CA SER A 115 5.01 27.23 -0.11
C SER A 115 4.99 26.67 -1.54
N GLU A 116 6.14 26.43 -2.16
CA GLU A 116 6.23 26.01 -3.57
C GLU A 116 5.92 24.53 -3.79
N GLN A 117 5.85 23.72 -2.73
CA GLN A 117 5.68 22.28 -2.83
C GLN A 117 4.22 21.85 -2.58
N PRO A 118 3.67 20.95 -3.42
CA PRO A 118 2.38 20.32 -3.14
C PRO A 118 2.40 19.58 -1.79
N PRO A 119 1.25 19.46 -1.12
CA PRO A 119 1.19 18.81 0.18
C PRO A 119 1.64 17.35 0.06
N SER A 120 2.49 16.96 1.01
CA SER A 120 2.92 15.58 1.26
C SER A 120 2.26 15.04 2.54
N LEU A 121 2.31 13.73 2.76
CA LEU A 121 1.76 13.12 3.98
C LEU A 121 2.47 13.68 5.23
N LEU A 122 3.76 13.99 5.10
CA LEU A 122 4.59 14.58 6.16
C LEU A 122 4.11 15.99 6.52
N THR A 123 4.00 16.86 5.52
CA THR A 123 3.67 18.29 5.71
C THR A 123 2.22 18.48 6.12
N GLU A 124 1.32 17.59 5.68
CA GLU A 124 -0.11 17.73 5.97
C GLU A 124 -0.48 17.27 7.39
N PHE A 125 0.29 16.35 7.98
CA PHE A 125 0.03 15.82 9.32
C PHE A 125 1.09 16.21 10.35
N ASP A 126 2.02 17.09 10.00
CA ASP A 126 3.14 17.54 10.83
C ASP A 126 3.93 16.39 11.45
N LEU A 127 4.44 15.51 10.58
CA LEU A 127 5.17 14.30 10.97
C LEU A 127 6.68 14.57 11.07
N VAL A 128 7.04 15.68 11.70
CA VAL A 128 8.41 16.17 11.90
C VAL A 128 8.74 16.27 13.39
N CYS A 129 10.02 16.45 13.71
CA CYS A 129 10.50 16.65 15.08
C CYS A 129 9.99 15.58 16.06
N ASP A 130 9.21 15.95 17.08
CA ASP A 130 8.65 15.05 18.09
C ASP A 130 7.69 13.99 17.51
N ARG A 131 7.12 14.26 16.34
CA ARG A 131 6.15 13.38 15.66
C ARG A 131 6.76 12.59 14.52
N LYS A 132 8.08 12.68 14.29
CA LYS A 132 8.76 11.96 13.21
C LYS A 132 8.59 10.44 13.30
N ASP A 133 8.60 9.90 14.52
CA ASP A 133 8.52 8.46 14.79
C ASP A 133 7.16 7.87 14.38
N LEU A 134 6.12 8.71 14.24
CA LEU A 134 4.81 8.29 13.77
C LEU A 134 4.86 7.74 12.33
N ASN A 135 5.82 8.18 11.51
CA ASN A 135 6.04 7.61 10.18
C ASN A 135 6.46 6.15 10.27
N ASP A 136 7.44 5.86 11.12
CA ASP A 136 7.97 4.50 11.32
C ASP A 136 6.92 3.61 11.99
N ILE A 137 6.17 4.15 12.96
CA ILE A 137 5.05 3.46 13.59
C ILE A 137 3.96 3.12 12.56
N ALA A 138 3.63 4.04 11.64
CA ALA A 138 2.65 3.76 10.59
C ALA A 138 3.11 2.63 9.66
N GLN A 139 4.40 2.56 9.35
CA GLN A 139 4.95 1.46 8.56
C GLN A 139 4.97 0.15 9.35
N ALA A 140 5.27 0.19 10.65
CA ALA A 140 5.20 -0.97 11.54
C ALA A 140 3.75 -1.49 11.67
N ILE A 141 2.76 -0.62 11.78
CA ILE A 141 1.34 -0.97 11.81
C ILE A 141 0.91 -1.62 10.49
N TYR A 142 1.39 -1.13 9.36
CA TYR A 142 1.16 -1.79 8.07
C TYR A 142 1.76 -3.22 8.04
N MET A 143 2.98 -3.41 8.56
CA MET A 143 3.60 -4.74 8.69
C MET A 143 2.85 -5.66 9.67
N ALA A 144 2.36 -5.12 10.78
CA ALA A 144 1.47 -5.85 11.69
C ALA A 144 0.18 -6.27 10.98
N GLY A 145 -0.39 -5.40 10.15
CA GLY A 145 -1.50 -5.70 9.26
C GLY A 145 -1.18 -6.89 8.34
N LEU A 146 -0.03 -6.89 7.66
CA LEU A 146 0.41 -8.01 6.82
C LEU A 146 0.49 -9.34 7.59
N LEU A 147 1.04 -9.31 8.80
CA LEU A 147 1.13 -10.48 9.67
C LEU A 147 -0.27 -11.00 10.03
N LEU A 148 -1.13 -10.14 10.56
CA LEU A 148 -2.51 -10.48 10.91
C LEU A 148 -3.28 -11.01 9.70
N GLY A 149 -3.09 -10.38 8.53
CA GLY A 149 -3.68 -10.81 7.27
C GLY A 149 -3.28 -12.24 6.90
N SER A 150 -2.01 -12.62 7.06
CA SER A 150 -1.57 -13.99 6.74
C SER A 150 -2.19 -15.03 7.66
N MET A 151 -2.30 -14.70 8.96
CA MET A 151 -2.91 -15.55 9.97
C MET A 151 -4.42 -15.71 9.78
N ILE A 152 -5.10 -14.70 9.23
CA ILE A 152 -6.55 -14.73 9.01
C ILE A 152 -6.87 -15.32 7.64
N PHE A 153 -6.35 -14.73 6.56
CA PHE A 153 -6.74 -15.06 5.19
C PHE A 153 -6.20 -16.40 4.70
N GLY A 154 -5.07 -16.88 5.23
CA GLY A 154 -4.56 -18.22 4.93
C GLY A 154 -5.56 -19.32 5.30
N PRO A 155 -5.87 -19.51 6.61
CA PRO A 155 -6.87 -20.48 7.05
C PRO A 155 -8.28 -20.21 6.50
N LEU A 156 -8.66 -18.94 6.32
CA LEU A 156 -9.95 -18.59 5.73
C LEU A 156 -10.05 -19.11 4.29
N SER A 157 -8.97 -18.98 3.51
CA SER A 157 -8.91 -19.46 2.13
C SER A 157 -9.08 -20.98 2.04
N ASP A 158 -8.53 -21.73 2.99
CA ASP A 158 -8.75 -23.18 3.07
C ASP A 158 -10.17 -23.54 3.51
N ARG A 159 -10.86 -22.65 4.23
CA ARG A 159 -12.25 -22.86 4.68
C ARG A 159 -13.28 -22.54 3.61
N ILE A 160 -13.23 -21.35 3.00
CA ILE A 160 -14.28 -20.84 2.10
C ILE A 160 -13.91 -20.86 0.62
N GLY A 161 -12.64 -21.16 0.29
CA GLY A 161 -12.14 -21.24 -1.08
C GLY A 161 -11.18 -20.09 -1.41
N ARG A 162 -10.42 -20.26 -2.49
CA ARG A 162 -9.44 -19.27 -2.95
C ARG A 162 -10.16 -18.05 -3.50
N ARG A 163 -11.18 -18.27 -4.34
CA ARG A 163 -11.86 -17.19 -5.06
C ARG A 163 -12.52 -16.19 -4.09
N PRO A 164 -13.39 -16.60 -3.13
CA PRO A 164 -14.02 -15.65 -2.21
C PRO A 164 -13.01 -14.81 -1.42
N VAL A 165 -11.91 -15.42 -0.97
CA VAL A 165 -10.88 -14.68 -0.21
C VAL A 165 -10.15 -13.66 -1.07
N ILE A 166 -9.83 -14.00 -2.33
CA ILE A 166 -9.27 -13.02 -3.27
C ILE A 166 -10.23 -11.83 -3.42
N LEU A 167 -11.53 -12.09 -3.60
CA LEU A 167 -12.51 -11.02 -3.80
C LEU A 167 -12.68 -10.13 -2.57
N ILE A 168 -12.76 -10.73 -1.38
CA ILE A 168 -12.83 -9.99 -0.11
C ILE A 168 -11.57 -9.14 0.06
N SER A 169 -10.39 -9.71 -0.19
CA SER A 169 -9.13 -9.00 0.01
C SER A 169 -8.96 -7.86 -0.99
N VAL A 170 -9.28 -8.08 -2.28
CA VAL A 170 -9.29 -7.03 -3.31
C VAL A 170 -10.28 -5.92 -2.97
N PHE A 171 -11.47 -6.27 -2.49
CA PHE A 171 -12.47 -5.28 -2.06
C PHE A 171 -11.98 -4.45 -0.87
N LEU A 172 -11.43 -5.08 0.16
CA LEU A 172 -10.85 -4.38 1.31
C LEU A 172 -9.68 -3.48 0.89
N GLN A 173 -8.79 -3.96 0.03
CA GLN A 173 -7.68 -3.17 -0.49
C GLN A 173 -8.20 -1.96 -1.28
N GLY A 174 -9.18 -2.14 -2.17
CA GLY A 174 -9.75 -1.04 -2.95
C GLY A 174 -10.48 -0.01 -2.09
N LEU A 175 -11.31 -0.46 -1.14
CA LEU A 175 -12.09 0.42 -0.27
C LEU A 175 -11.19 1.23 0.67
N PHE A 176 -10.33 0.56 1.43
CA PHE A 176 -9.48 1.23 2.42
C PHE A 176 -8.27 1.90 1.74
N GLY A 177 -7.74 1.32 0.67
CA GLY A 177 -6.66 1.93 -0.13
C GLY A 177 -7.08 3.25 -0.76
N LEU A 178 -8.25 3.31 -1.38
CA LEU A 178 -8.80 4.58 -1.86
C LEU A 178 -9.17 5.50 -0.69
N GLY A 179 -9.73 4.96 0.38
CA GLY A 179 -10.10 5.69 1.59
C GLY A 179 -8.94 6.44 2.25
N ILE A 180 -7.71 5.93 2.16
CA ILE A 180 -6.48 6.59 2.66
C ILE A 180 -6.35 8.01 2.08
N ALA A 181 -6.74 8.22 0.82
CA ALA A 181 -6.63 9.53 0.18
C ALA A 181 -7.59 10.57 0.75
N PHE A 182 -8.56 10.19 1.59
CA PHE A 182 -9.59 11.06 2.16
C PHE A 182 -9.54 11.15 3.69
N VAL A 183 -8.56 10.51 4.34
CA VAL A 183 -8.47 10.51 5.81
C VAL A 183 -8.13 11.92 6.32
N PRO A 184 -8.85 12.43 7.34
CA PRO A 184 -8.59 13.76 7.90
C PRO A 184 -7.56 13.73 9.04
N HIS A 185 -7.21 12.55 9.56
CA HIS A 185 -6.33 12.38 10.71
C HIS A 185 -5.35 11.22 10.52
N PHE A 186 -4.13 11.41 11.02
CA PHE A 186 -3.05 10.43 10.87
C PHE A 186 -3.32 9.08 11.57
N TYR A 187 -4.05 9.07 12.68
CA TYR A 187 -4.43 7.80 13.34
C TYR A 187 -5.42 6.97 12.49
N VAL A 188 -6.31 7.64 11.76
CA VAL A 188 -7.21 6.97 10.81
C VAL A 188 -6.42 6.45 9.60
N TYR A 189 -5.43 7.23 9.13
CA TYR A 189 -4.46 6.77 8.14
C TYR A 189 -3.79 5.45 8.58
N MET A 190 -3.26 5.39 9.81
CA MET A 190 -2.62 4.17 10.32
C MET A 190 -3.59 2.98 10.43
N ALA A 191 -4.82 3.21 10.89
CA ALA A 191 -5.84 2.17 10.94
C ALA A 191 -6.16 1.61 9.53
N PHE A 192 -6.30 2.49 8.53
CA PHE A 192 -6.56 2.08 7.16
C PHE A 192 -5.34 1.35 6.56
N ARG A 193 -4.11 1.82 6.85
CA ARG A 193 -2.88 1.13 6.47
C ARG A 193 -2.82 -0.29 7.04
N CYS A 194 -3.25 -0.51 8.28
CA CYS A 194 -3.34 -1.84 8.87
C CYS A 194 -4.26 -2.77 8.06
N VAL A 195 -5.47 -2.31 7.72
CA VAL A 195 -6.44 -3.09 6.93
C VAL A 195 -5.91 -3.35 5.52
N VAL A 196 -5.29 -2.37 4.88
CA VAL A 196 -4.64 -2.53 3.57
C VAL A 196 -3.51 -3.56 3.66
N GLY A 197 -2.66 -3.51 4.69
CA GLY A 197 -1.63 -4.53 4.92
C GLY A 197 -2.21 -5.94 5.06
N ALA A 198 -3.30 -6.09 5.83
CA ALA A 198 -3.98 -7.37 5.96
C ALA A 198 -4.52 -7.89 4.61
N SER A 199 -5.13 -6.99 3.83
CA SER A 199 -5.65 -7.33 2.50
C SER A 199 -4.56 -7.71 1.50
N VAL A 200 -3.40 -7.03 1.53
CA VAL A 200 -2.24 -7.34 0.67
C VAL A 200 -1.75 -8.76 0.91
N SER A 201 -1.68 -9.18 2.18
CA SER A 201 -1.30 -10.53 2.57
C SER A 201 -2.29 -11.56 2.04
N GLY A 202 -3.59 -11.30 2.22
CA GLY A 202 -4.67 -12.14 1.69
C GLY A 202 -4.59 -12.31 0.18
N ILE A 203 -4.42 -11.22 -0.57
CA ILE A 203 -4.26 -11.25 -2.04
C ILE A 203 -3.06 -12.10 -2.43
N THR A 204 -1.88 -11.79 -1.90
CA THR A 204 -0.61 -12.42 -2.30
C THR A 204 -0.63 -13.92 -2.06
N MET A 205 -1.07 -14.35 -0.87
CA MET A 205 -1.13 -15.77 -0.52
C MET A 205 -2.16 -16.51 -1.37
N THR A 206 -3.37 -15.98 -1.50
CA THR A 206 -4.46 -16.72 -2.14
C THR A 206 -4.37 -16.74 -3.66
N ILE A 207 -3.86 -15.68 -4.28
CA ILE A 207 -3.69 -15.64 -5.74
C ILE A 207 -2.58 -16.58 -6.20
N LEU A 208 -1.48 -16.64 -5.44
CA LEU A 208 -0.37 -17.56 -5.74
C LEU A 208 -0.79 -19.01 -5.50
N ALA A 209 -1.52 -19.28 -4.42
CA ALA A 209 -2.10 -20.60 -4.17
C ALA A 209 -3.03 -21.03 -5.32
N LEU A 210 -3.95 -20.15 -5.74
CA LEU A 210 -4.86 -20.45 -6.85
C LEU A 210 -4.10 -20.70 -8.17
N ALA A 211 -3.12 -19.86 -8.50
CA ALA A 211 -2.32 -20.03 -9.71
C ALA A 211 -1.56 -21.38 -9.71
N THR A 212 -0.91 -21.72 -8.60
CA THR A 212 -0.13 -22.97 -8.50
C THR A 212 -0.99 -24.23 -8.41
N GLU A 213 -2.25 -24.11 -7.94
CA GLU A 213 -3.23 -25.19 -7.95
C GLU A 213 -3.80 -25.48 -9.35
N TRP A 214 -3.78 -24.50 -10.26
CA TRP A 214 -4.20 -24.67 -11.67
C TRP A 214 -3.07 -25.01 -12.64
N ILE A 215 -1.82 -24.80 -12.22
CA ILE A 215 -0.62 -25.00 -13.04
C ILE A 215 0.06 -26.32 -12.68
N GLY A 216 0.49 -27.05 -13.73
CA GLY A 216 1.27 -28.27 -13.59
C GLY A 216 2.59 -28.04 -12.86
N VAL A 217 3.07 -29.05 -12.13
CA VAL A 217 4.22 -28.93 -11.21
C VAL A 217 5.47 -28.36 -11.89
N SER A 218 5.72 -28.71 -13.15
CA SER A 218 6.86 -28.26 -13.96
C SER A 218 6.85 -26.75 -14.24
N SER A 219 5.66 -26.13 -14.33
CA SER A 219 5.48 -24.73 -14.74
C SER A 219 5.20 -23.79 -13.56
N ARG A 220 5.08 -24.30 -12.34
CA ARG A 220 4.87 -23.48 -11.13
C ARG A 220 5.99 -22.44 -10.89
N PRO A 221 7.29 -22.77 -11.07
CA PRO A 221 8.34 -21.77 -10.88
C PRO A 221 8.18 -20.55 -11.78
N MET A 222 7.70 -20.73 -13.02
CA MET A 222 7.44 -19.63 -13.94
C MET A 222 6.37 -18.69 -13.40
N ALA A 223 5.26 -19.20 -12.88
CA ALA A 223 4.19 -18.38 -12.33
C ALA A 223 4.64 -17.56 -11.10
N VAL A 224 5.43 -18.18 -10.23
CA VAL A 224 6.03 -17.52 -9.07
C VAL A 224 6.99 -16.41 -9.53
N LEU A 225 7.86 -16.70 -10.49
CA LEU A 225 8.83 -15.73 -11.01
C LEU A 225 8.13 -14.56 -11.71
N THR A 226 7.12 -14.83 -12.55
CA THR A 226 6.32 -13.79 -13.20
C THR A 226 5.68 -12.86 -12.15
N SER A 227 5.14 -13.42 -11.07
CA SER A 227 4.54 -12.61 -9.99
C SER A 227 5.56 -11.69 -9.32
N HIS A 228 6.78 -12.17 -9.07
CA HIS A 228 7.87 -11.34 -8.51
C HIS A 228 8.35 -10.27 -9.49
N CYS A 229 8.49 -10.60 -10.78
CA CYS A 229 8.82 -9.61 -11.82
C CYS A 229 7.73 -8.53 -11.90
N CYS A 230 6.45 -8.91 -11.84
CA CYS A 230 5.35 -7.95 -11.83
C CYS A 230 5.36 -7.07 -10.58
N PHE A 231 5.68 -7.63 -9.41
CA PHE A 231 5.86 -6.83 -8.19
C PHE A 231 6.98 -5.78 -8.34
N ALA A 232 8.14 -6.17 -8.89
CA ALA A 232 9.25 -5.25 -9.17
C ALA A 232 8.85 -4.16 -10.19
N ILE A 233 8.16 -4.53 -11.26
CA ILE A 233 7.60 -3.56 -12.23
C ILE A 233 6.62 -2.60 -11.53
N GLY A 234 5.80 -3.10 -10.60
CA GLY A 234 4.90 -2.26 -9.80
C GLY A 234 5.64 -1.22 -8.95
N GLN A 235 6.79 -1.58 -8.37
CA GLN A 235 7.65 -0.63 -7.66
C GLN A 235 8.22 0.43 -8.61
N MET A 236 8.65 0.04 -9.82
CA MET A 236 9.14 0.98 -10.83
C MET A 236 8.04 1.94 -11.30
N ILE A 237 6.82 1.44 -11.51
CA ILE A 237 5.66 2.26 -11.87
C ILE A 237 5.34 3.24 -10.74
N LEU A 238 5.37 2.80 -9.47
CA LEU A 238 5.19 3.69 -8.32
C LEU A 238 6.23 4.83 -8.32
N ALA A 239 7.51 4.53 -8.57
CA ALA A 239 8.56 5.54 -8.65
C ALA A 239 8.33 6.54 -9.81
N GLY A 240 7.85 6.06 -10.95
CA GLY A 240 7.46 6.94 -12.07
C GLY A 240 6.24 7.80 -11.75
N LEU A 241 5.23 7.23 -11.09
CA LEU A 241 4.03 7.96 -10.66
C LEU A 241 4.35 9.02 -9.61
N SER A 242 5.22 8.72 -8.64
CA SER A 242 5.60 9.68 -7.59
C SER A 242 6.45 10.83 -8.13
N TYR A 243 7.20 10.62 -9.22
CA TYR A 243 7.89 11.70 -9.93
C TYR A 243 6.90 12.68 -10.60
N GLY A 244 5.81 12.16 -11.19
CA GLY A 244 4.81 12.98 -11.88
C GLY A 244 3.69 13.54 -10.98
N ILE A 245 3.39 12.88 -9.86
CA ILE A 245 2.28 13.20 -8.96
C ILE A 245 2.84 13.47 -7.56
N LEU A 246 3.13 14.74 -7.28
CA LEU A 246 3.71 15.18 -6.02
C LEU A 246 2.69 15.25 -4.87
N ASN A 247 1.41 15.49 -5.18
CA ASN A 247 0.36 15.49 -4.16
C ASN A 247 0.09 14.05 -3.70
N TRP A 248 0.34 13.76 -2.42
CA TRP A 248 0.25 12.40 -1.88
C TRP A 248 -1.16 11.79 -1.96
N ARG A 249 -2.22 12.61 -1.82
CA ARG A 249 -3.62 12.16 -1.92
C ARG A 249 -3.94 11.74 -3.35
N LEU A 250 -3.51 12.52 -4.35
CA LEU A 250 -3.67 12.17 -5.76
C LEU A 250 -2.86 10.92 -6.12
N LEU A 251 -1.63 10.80 -5.61
CA LEU A 251 -0.79 9.61 -5.80
C LEU A 251 -1.49 8.37 -5.23
N GLN A 252 -2.06 8.47 -4.04
CA GLN A 252 -2.82 7.39 -3.40
C GLN A 252 -4.06 6.99 -4.24
N ILE A 253 -4.81 7.95 -4.77
CA ILE A 253 -5.96 7.68 -5.67
C ILE A 253 -5.49 6.96 -6.93
N ALA A 254 -4.45 7.49 -7.59
CA ALA A 254 -3.92 6.94 -8.83
C ALA A 254 -3.42 5.50 -8.66
N GLY A 255 -2.67 5.22 -7.59
CA GLY A 255 -2.19 3.87 -7.31
C GLY A 255 -3.29 2.90 -6.89
N SER A 256 -4.28 3.38 -6.14
CA SER A 256 -5.44 2.56 -5.74
C SER A 256 -6.36 2.27 -6.93
N ALA A 257 -6.40 3.12 -7.95
CA ALA A 257 -7.25 2.92 -9.14
C ALA A 257 -6.95 1.59 -9.86
N LEU A 258 -5.69 1.12 -9.84
CA LEU A 258 -5.26 -0.11 -10.51
C LEU A 258 -6.01 -1.35 -10.03
N ILE A 259 -6.36 -1.42 -8.73
CA ILE A 259 -7.04 -2.60 -8.19
C ILE A 259 -8.47 -2.72 -8.72
N PHE A 260 -9.10 -1.61 -9.09
CA PHE A 260 -10.46 -1.63 -9.62
C PHE A 260 -10.53 -2.26 -11.02
N ALA A 261 -9.43 -2.24 -11.77
CA ALA A 261 -9.33 -2.96 -13.05
C ALA A 261 -9.55 -4.47 -12.87
N PHE A 262 -9.23 -5.02 -11.70
CA PHE A 262 -9.43 -6.44 -11.39
C PHE A 262 -10.92 -6.85 -11.38
N PHE A 263 -11.83 -5.94 -11.02
CA PHE A 263 -13.27 -6.25 -11.01
C PHE A 263 -13.81 -6.60 -12.40
N PHE A 264 -13.26 -6.04 -13.48
CA PHE A 264 -13.67 -6.40 -14.85
C PHE A 264 -13.32 -7.84 -15.22
N PHE A 265 -12.34 -8.44 -14.55
CA PHE A 265 -11.85 -9.80 -14.84
C PHE A 265 -12.31 -10.84 -13.81
N ILE A 266 -13.16 -10.45 -12.84
CA ILE A 266 -13.67 -11.30 -11.76
C ILE A 266 -14.43 -12.54 -12.26
N GLY A 267 -15.08 -12.43 -13.43
CA GLY A 267 -15.84 -13.51 -14.06
C GLY A 267 -14.95 -14.60 -14.67
N VAL A 268 -13.69 -14.29 -14.95
CA VAL A 268 -12.71 -15.23 -15.51
C VAL A 268 -12.14 -16.14 -14.44
N LEU A 269 -12.02 -15.63 -13.19
CA LEU A 269 -11.38 -16.32 -12.07
C LEU A 269 -12.18 -17.57 -11.64
N PRO A 270 -11.66 -18.80 -11.88
CA PRO A 270 -12.28 -20.02 -11.39
C PRO A 270 -11.94 -20.24 -9.90
N GLU A 271 -12.73 -21.06 -9.22
CA GLU A 271 -12.31 -21.62 -7.93
C GLU A 271 -11.28 -22.73 -8.14
N SER A 272 -10.50 -23.05 -7.11
CA SER A 272 -9.56 -24.17 -7.14
C SER A 272 -10.28 -25.51 -7.29
N ALA A 273 -9.97 -26.23 -8.37
CA ALA A 273 -10.47 -27.59 -8.57
C ALA A 273 -10.03 -28.51 -7.43
N ARG A 274 -8.79 -28.36 -6.93
CA ARG A 274 -8.26 -29.15 -5.82
C ARG A 274 -9.03 -28.90 -4.53
N TRP A 275 -9.34 -27.64 -4.23
CA TRP A 275 -10.13 -27.28 -3.04
C TRP A 275 -11.57 -27.79 -3.13
N LEU A 276 -12.20 -27.73 -4.31
CA LEU A 276 -13.56 -28.27 -4.49
C LEU A 276 -13.62 -29.77 -4.19
N VAL A 277 -12.62 -30.53 -4.65
CA VAL A 277 -12.51 -31.97 -4.38
C VAL A 277 -12.32 -32.24 -2.89
N THR A 278 -11.43 -31.51 -2.21
CA THR A 278 -11.20 -31.72 -0.77
C THR A 278 -12.39 -31.34 0.10
N LYS A 279 -13.31 -30.51 -0.40
CA LYS A 279 -14.60 -30.19 0.24
C LYS A 279 -15.75 -31.11 -0.17
N GLY A 280 -15.51 -32.14 -0.98
CA GLY A 280 -16.54 -33.06 -1.47
C GLY A 280 -17.50 -32.46 -2.51
N ARG A 281 -17.19 -31.29 -3.07
CA ARG A 281 -17.99 -30.60 -4.10
C ARG A 281 -17.62 -31.11 -5.51
N ILE A 282 -17.76 -32.42 -5.72
CA ILE A 282 -17.25 -33.13 -6.90
C ILE A 282 -17.86 -32.62 -8.21
N GLU A 283 -19.17 -32.41 -8.24
CA GLU A 283 -19.86 -31.94 -9.46
C GLU A 283 -19.45 -30.53 -9.87
N GLU A 284 -19.12 -29.67 -8.90
CA GLU A 284 -18.57 -28.35 -9.20
C GLU A 284 -17.12 -28.44 -9.69
N ALA A 285 -16.32 -29.33 -9.09
CA ALA A 285 -14.95 -29.60 -9.52
C ALA A 285 -14.94 -30.06 -10.99
N LYS A 286 -15.80 -31.01 -11.37
CA LYS A 286 -15.95 -31.49 -12.75
C LYS A 286 -16.31 -30.35 -13.71
N LYS A 287 -17.28 -29.50 -13.35
CA LYS A 287 -17.67 -28.34 -14.17
C LYS A 287 -16.52 -27.37 -14.42
N VAL A 288 -15.74 -27.01 -13.39
CA VAL A 288 -14.60 -26.09 -13.58
C VAL A 288 -13.47 -26.72 -14.39
N LEU A 289 -13.22 -28.02 -14.21
CA LEU A 289 -12.21 -28.77 -14.97
C LEU A 289 -12.61 -28.92 -16.46
N GLN A 290 -13.87 -29.20 -16.74
CA GLN A 290 -14.40 -29.24 -18.12
C GLN A 290 -14.32 -27.87 -18.79
N LYS A 291 -14.68 -26.78 -18.08
CA LYS A 291 -14.52 -25.41 -18.58
C LYS A 291 -13.05 -25.09 -18.89
N ALA A 292 -12.13 -25.54 -18.04
CA ALA A 292 -10.70 -25.38 -18.26
C ALA A 292 -10.21 -26.14 -19.49
N ALA A 293 -10.63 -27.39 -19.66
CA ALA A 293 -10.32 -28.21 -20.84
C ALA A 293 -10.83 -27.56 -22.13
N ALA A 294 -12.09 -27.10 -22.14
CA ALA A 294 -12.68 -26.39 -23.27
C ALA A 294 -11.90 -25.12 -23.64
N THR A 295 -11.51 -24.32 -22.64
CA THR A 295 -10.70 -23.10 -22.83
C THR A 295 -9.32 -23.42 -23.42
N ASN A 296 -8.75 -24.56 -23.02
CA ASN A 296 -7.48 -25.05 -23.54
C ASN A 296 -7.60 -25.83 -24.86
N LYS A 297 -8.81 -25.95 -25.42
CA LYS A 297 -9.11 -26.75 -26.62
C LYS A 297 -8.67 -28.21 -26.48
N ARG A 298 -8.89 -28.80 -25.30
CA ARG A 298 -8.64 -30.21 -24.98
C ARG A 298 -9.94 -30.90 -24.58
N SER A 299 -10.08 -32.17 -24.93
CA SER A 299 -11.14 -33.04 -24.42
C SER A 299 -10.64 -33.80 -23.20
N LEU A 300 -11.48 -33.92 -22.17
CA LEU A 300 -11.22 -34.77 -21.02
C LEU A 300 -11.94 -36.11 -21.21
N PRO A 301 -11.23 -37.25 -21.15
CA PRO A 301 -11.87 -38.55 -21.11
C PRO A 301 -12.84 -38.65 -19.92
N PRO A 302 -14.04 -39.24 -20.08
CA PRO A 302 -15.00 -39.42 -19.00
C PRO A 302 -14.41 -40.18 -17.81
N GLU A 303 -13.58 -41.19 -18.08
CA GLU A 303 -12.90 -42.02 -17.08
C GLU A 303 -12.01 -41.20 -16.12
N LEU A 304 -11.35 -40.15 -16.64
CA LEU A 304 -10.52 -39.26 -15.82
C LEU A 304 -11.36 -38.30 -14.96
N LEU A 305 -12.56 -37.95 -15.43
CA LEU A 305 -13.51 -37.13 -14.65
C LEU A 305 -14.21 -37.94 -13.55
N GLU A 306 -14.35 -39.26 -13.72
CA GLU A 306 -14.89 -40.17 -12.71
C GLU A 306 -13.90 -40.46 -11.56
N GLN A 307 -12.60 -40.18 -11.77
CA GLN A 307 -11.54 -40.32 -10.76
C GLN A 307 -11.41 -39.10 -9.82
N VAL A 308 -12.30 -38.10 -9.96
CA VAL A 308 -12.38 -36.87 -9.15
C VAL A 308 -13.17 -37.12 -7.88
#